data_AF-A0A6A3D302-F1
#
_entry.id   AF-A0A6A3D302-F1
#
_cell.length_a   1.000
_cell.length_b   1.000
_cell.length_c   1.000
_cell.angle_alpha   90.00
_cell.angle_beta   90.00
_cell.angle_gamma   90.00
#
_symmetry.space_group_name_H-M   'P 1'
#
loop_
_entity.id
_entity.type
_entity.pdbx_description
1 polymer ?
#
loop_
_entity_poly.entity_id
_entity_poly.type
_entity_poly.pdbx_seq_one_letter_code
_entity_poly.pdbx_strand_id
1 'polypeptide(L)'
;MEEEKGALVQSLIDAVNQIASIDDYSCAVKKEYCNLARRLKMLTSMFEEIRESTEQIPEETVKALVSLKEALASAKELLRFGSEGSKIYMVLEREQIMHKFHEVTTLLEQALSRISYENLDILDEVKEQVELVLAQFRRAKGRVDAPDVELYDDLLSLYNKSNDATADPDILRRLAEKLQLVGIAELTQESLALHEMVYMSGGDPGAIFEKMSNLLKKIKDFVQTENPNLDAPAREKNLPPSSGSGQTIADRNHKTPVIPDDFRCPISLELMKDPVIVSTGQTYERSCMEKWLEQGHGTCPKTQQTLSNTSLTPNYALRSLIDQWCEANGIEPPKRPSSSRPSKTKSAFSPAERDTIEILLRKLTSSNPEDQRMAAGEIRLLAKRNADNRVAIAEAGAIPLLVCLLSTPDSRTQEHAVTALLNLSICGVNRGRIVFSGAVPGIVQVLKKGSMEARENAAATLFSLSIVDENKVAIGASGAIPPLVTLLKPGSGMVDEALAILAILASHPEGKSAIGTAKVTHVLVDFIGNGSPRNKENAAAILVHLCAEDQHLAEVEGLGVMGHLVDLAQNGTERGKRKAAQLLQWLSRFVEQQKQAEAEAQQSLSQAQQMVSPSVANAVDS
;
A
#
# COMPACT_ATOMS: atom_id res chain seq x y z
N MET A 1 -7.90 37.15 10.97
CA MET A 1 -9.09 37.61 10.22
C MET A 1 -8.74 38.02 8.79
N GLU A 2 -7.87 39.01 8.54
CA GLU A 2 -7.43 39.34 7.16
C GLU A 2 -6.65 38.22 6.47
N GLU A 3 -5.74 37.57 7.18
CA GLU A 3 -4.96 36.43 6.66
C GLU A 3 -5.85 35.22 6.32
N GLU A 4 -6.96 35.06 7.05
CA GLU A 4 -7.95 34.00 6.88
C GLU A 4 -8.91 34.31 5.70
N LYS A 5 -9.27 35.60 5.50
CA LYS A 5 -9.95 36.11 4.30
C LYS A 5 -9.14 35.82 3.04
N GLY A 6 -7.86 36.23 3.03
CA GLY A 6 -6.97 36.04 1.87
C GLY A 6 -6.81 34.58 1.49
N ALA A 7 -6.64 33.70 2.48
CA ALA A 7 -6.53 32.25 2.26
C ALA A 7 -7.81 31.63 1.70
N LEU A 8 -8.99 32.05 2.16
CA LEU A 8 -10.28 31.55 1.67
C LEU A 8 -10.50 31.91 0.19
N VAL A 9 -10.30 33.18 -0.16
CA VAL A 9 -10.51 33.69 -1.53
C VAL A 9 -9.50 33.09 -2.50
N GLN A 10 -8.23 32.98 -2.09
CA GLN A 10 -7.21 32.33 -2.92
C GLN A 10 -7.57 30.85 -3.19
N SER A 11 -8.09 30.15 -2.18
CA SER A 11 -8.55 28.78 -2.35
C SER A 11 -9.74 28.64 -3.32
N LEU A 12 -10.59 29.67 -3.46
CA LEU A 12 -11.69 29.69 -4.43
C LEU A 12 -11.18 29.90 -5.86
N ILE A 13 -10.23 30.82 -6.04
CA ILE A 13 -9.55 31.05 -7.33
C ILE A 13 -8.86 29.76 -7.79
N ASP A 14 -8.12 29.11 -6.89
CA ASP A 14 -7.42 27.86 -7.19
C ASP A 14 -8.40 26.75 -7.59
N ALA A 15 -9.55 26.65 -6.91
CA ALA A 15 -10.58 25.67 -7.24
C ALA A 15 -11.17 25.90 -8.64
N VAL A 16 -11.49 27.14 -9.00
CA VAL A 16 -12.01 27.48 -10.34
C VAL A 16 -10.98 27.23 -11.43
N ASN A 17 -9.71 27.57 -11.19
CA ASN A 17 -8.64 27.32 -12.16
C ASN A 17 -8.42 25.82 -12.38
N GLN A 18 -8.47 25.02 -11.32
CA GLN A 18 -8.41 23.56 -11.43
C GLN A 18 -9.62 22.97 -12.15
N ILE A 19 -10.81 23.55 -11.99
CA ILE A 19 -12.00 23.17 -12.76
C ILE A 19 -11.82 23.52 -14.24
N ALA A 20 -11.30 24.71 -14.52
CA ALA A 20 -11.09 25.19 -15.89
C ALA A 20 -10.00 24.41 -16.65
N SER A 21 -9.09 23.74 -15.94
CA SER A 21 -8.09 22.85 -16.56
C SER A 21 -8.60 21.46 -16.88
N ILE A 22 -9.80 21.08 -16.45
CA ILE A 22 -10.40 19.78 -16.79
C ILE A 22 -10.97 19.87 -18.21
N ASP A 23 -10.46 19.02 -19.08
CA ASP A 23 -10.87 18.89 -20.48
C ASP A 23 -11.23 17.43 -20.82
N ASP A 24 -11.41 17.16 -22.12
CA ASP A 24 -11.67 15.82 -22.68
C ASP A 24 -12.85 15.03 -22.06
N TYR A 25 -13.97 15.71 -21.83
CA TYR A 25 -15.18 15.05 -21.31
C TYR A 25 -15.74 14.00 -22.27
N SER A 26 -16.17 12.87 -21.70
CA SER A 26 -16.88 11.80 -22.41
C SER A 26 -18.08 12.33 -23.20
N CYS A 27 -18.32 11.73 -24.37
CA CYS A 27 -19.38 12.12 -25.29
C CYS A 27 -20.77 12.19 -24.62
N ALA A 28 -21.04 11.30 -23.66
CA ALA A 28 -22.32 11.20 -22.95
C ALA A 28 -22.64 12.40 -22.03
N VAL A 29 -21.65 13.20 -21.65
CA VAL A 29 -21.83 14.34 -20.70
C VAL A 29 -21.13 15.63 -21.15
N LYS A 30 -20.51 15.60 -22.34
CA LYS A 30 -19.57 16.63 -22.81
C LYS A 30 -20.18 18.02 -22.81
N LYS A 31 -21.42 18.14 -23.29
CA LYS A 31 -22.10 19.44 -23.42
C LYS A 31 -22.39 20.05 -22.06
N GLU A 32 -22.95 19.28 -21.15
CA GLU A 32 -23.34 19.67 -19.80
C GLU A 32 -22.10 20.10 -19.00
N TYR A 33 -21.03 19.31 -19.09
CA TYR A 33 -19.82 19.49 -18.31
C TYR A 33 -18.98 20.66 -18.82
N CYS A 34 -18.82 20.80 -20.15
CA CYS A 34 -18.20 21.99 -20.74
C CYS A 34 -18.95 23.27 -20.35
N ASN A 35 -20.29 23.23 -20.34
CA ASN A 35 -21.09 24.40 -19.96
C ASN A 35 -20.91 24.75 -18.48
N LEU A 36 -20.85 23.75 -17.59
CA LEU A 36 -20.60 23.95 -16.17
C LEU A 36 -19.21 24.55 -15.93
N ALA A 37 -18.15 23.94 -16.48
CA ALA A 37 -16.78 24.42 -16.33
C ALA A 37 -16.62 25.87 -16.84
N ARG A 38 -17.21 26.18 -18.01
CA ARG A 38 -17.19 27.54 -18.58
C ARG A 38 -17.88 28.56 -17.68
N ARG A 39 -19.04 28.22 -17.09
CA ARG A 39 -19.77 29.10 -16.17
C ARG A 39 -18.99 29.35 -14.88
N LEU A 40 -18.35 28.33 -14.32
CA LEU A 40 -17.56 28.46 -13.10
C LEU A 40 -16.31 29.31 -13.32
N LYS A 41 -15.65 29.19 -14.49
CA LYS A 41 -14.53 30.04 -14.88
C LYS A 41 -14.88 31.54 -14.91
N MET A 42 -16.15 31.89 -15.16
CA MET A 42 -16.59 33.29 -15.16
C MET A 42 -16.60 33.91 -13.76
N LEU A 43 -16.44 33.13 -12.69
CA LEU A 43 -16.40 33.64 -11.31
C LEU A 43 -15.00 34.08 -10.88
N THR A 44 -13.95 33.83 -11.68
CA THR A 44 -12.56 34.19 -11.33
C THR A 44 -12.40 35.69 -11.09
N SER A 45 -12.97 36.53 -11.97
CA SER A 45 -12.94 38.00 -11.85
C SER A 45 -13.51 38.47 -10.50
N MET A 46 -14.65 37.91 -10.09
CA MET A 46 -15.27 38.22 -8.80
C MET A 46 -14.35 37.89 -7.63
N PHE A 47 -13.67 36.74 -7.64
CA PHE A 47 -12.77 36.38 -6.56
C PHE A 47 -11.50 37.23 -6.53
N GLU A 48 -10.98 37.64 -7.70
CA GLU A 48 -9.83 38.54 -7.78
C GLU A 48 -10.14 39.92 -7.19
N GLU A 49 -11.32 40.48 -7.49
CA GLU A 49 -11.75 41.75 -6.91
C GLU A 49 -12.02 41.66 -5.39
N ILE A 50 -12.65 40.58 -4.92
CA ILE A 50 -12.84 40.35 -3.47
C ILE A 50 -11.49 40.23 -2.73
N ARG A 51 -10.47 39.67 -3.39
CA ARG A 51 -9.11 39.54 -2.84
C ARG A 51 -8.41 40.90 -2.76
N GLU A 52 -8.59 41.76 -3.76
CA GLU A 52 -7.95 43.08 -3.85
C GLU A 52 -8.67 44.15 -3.03
N SER A 53 -9.94 43.93 -2.68
CA SER A 53 -10.71 44.82 -1.82
C SER A 53 -10.11 44.93 -0.41
N THR A 54 -9.91 46.17 0.03
CA THR A 54 -9.43 46.51 1.38
C THR A 54 -10.55 46.49 2.45
N GLU A 55 -11.80 46.30 2.04
CA GLU A 55 -12.95 46.31 2.95
C GLU A 55 -13.14 44.97 3.68
N GLN A 56 -13.72 45.04 4.88
CA GLN A 56 -14.05 43.84 5.66
C GLN A 56 -15.26 43.13 5.04
N ILE A 57 -15.10 41.85 4.73
CA ILE A 57 -16.20 41.02 4.21
C ILE A 57 -17.18 40.73 5.34
N PRO A 58 -18.49 40.97 5.16
CA PRO A 58 -19.50 40.61 6.15
C PRO A 58 -19.46 39.11 6.49
N GLU A 59 -19.70 38.76 7.76
CA GLU A 59 -19.62 37.38 8.24
C GLU A 59 -20.55 36.42 7.48
N GLU A 60 -21.75 36.90 7.11
CA GLU A 60 -22.70 36.14 6.28
C GLU A 60 -22.17 35.86 4.87
N THR A 61 -21.42 36.81 4.29
CA THR A 61 -20.75 36.61 3.00
C THR A 61 -19.59 35.62 3.13
N VAL A 62 -18.84 35.63 4.24
CA VAL A 62 -17.82 34.59 4.51
C VAL A 62 -18.44 33.19 4.56
N LYS A 63 -19.57 33.03 5.26
CA LYS A 63 -20.30 31.74 5.31
C LYS A 63 -20.78 31.29 3.93
N ALA A 64 -21.26 32.23 3.11
CA ALA A 64 -21.67 31.95 1.73
C ALA A 64 -20.48 31.54 0.84
N LEU A 65 -19.32 32.18 0.99
CA LEU A 65 -18.07 31.83 0.28
C LEU A 65 -17.52 30.45 0.69
N VAL A 66 -17.64 30.08 1.97
CA VAL A 66 -17.30 28.71 2.42
C VAL A 66 -18.25 27.69 1.81
N SER A 67 -19.55 27.97 1.79
CA SER A 67 -20.54 27.10 1.13
C SER A 67 -20.26 26.96 -0.38
N LEU A 68 -19.83 28.06 -1.02
CA LEU A 68 -19.45 28.05 -2.44
C LEU A 68 -18.19 27.21 -2.69
N LYS A 69 -17.22 27.24 -1.76
CA LYS A 69 -16.01 26.39 -1.84
C LYS A 69 -16.37 24.90 -1.82
N GLU A 70 -17.29 24.49 -0.95
CA GLU A 70 -17.77 23.10 -0.89
C GLU A 70 -18.53 22.70 -2.16
N ALA A 71 -19.36 23.59 -2.69
CA ALA A 71 -20.05 23.38 -3.96
C ALA A 71 -19.08 23.28 -5.16
N LEU A 72 -18.03 24.10 -5.19
CA LEU A 72 -16.96 24.03 -6.19
C LEU A 72 -16.15 22.74 -6.07
N ALA A 73 -15.86 22.26 -4.85
CA ALA A 73 -15.21 20.96 -4.66
C ALA A 73 -16.06 19.82 -5.24
N SER A 74 -17.37 19.84 -4.98
CA SER A 74 -18.32 18.87 -5.54
C SER A 74 -18.41 18.95 -7.07
N ALA A 75 -18.38 20.16 -7.63
CA ALA A 75 -18.35 20.38 -9.08
C ALA A 75 -17.05 19.88 -9.71
N LYS A 76 -15.91 20.08 -9.05
CA LYS A 76 -14.61 19.58 -9.51
C LYS A 76 -14.59 18.05 -9.55
N GLU A 77 -15.07 17.39 -8.50
CA GLU A 77 -15.15 15.92 -8.48
C GLU A 77 -16.05 15.38 -9.59
N LEU A 78 -17.20 16.03 -9.82
CA LEU A 78 -18.12 15.67 -10.88
C LEU A 78 -17.48 15.82 -12.26
N LEU A 79 -16.84 16.96 -12.54
CA LEU A 79 -16.20 17.24 -13.83
C LEU A 79 -15.02 16.31 -14.08
N ARG A 80 -14.20 16.03 -13.06
CA ARG A 80 -13.10 15.07 -13.14
C ARG A 80 -13.61 13.67 -13.48
N PHE A 81 -14.71 13.24 -12.85
CA PHE A 81 -15.36 11.97 -13.19
C PHE A 81 -15.83 11.92 -14.65
N GLY A 82 -16.28 13.03 -15.24
CA GLY A 82 -16.68 13.06 -16.64
C GLY A 82 -15.53 13.01 -17.66
N SER A 83 -14.32 13.34 -17.22
CA SER A 83 -13.09 13.32 -18.02
C SER A 83 -12.34 11.99 -17.86
N GLU A 84 -12.17 11.53 -16.62
CA GLU A 84 -11.35 10.37 -16.26
C GLU A 84 -12.17 9.07 -16.03
N GLY A 85 -13.49 9.17 -15.87
CA GLY A 85 -14.37 8.04 -15.56
C GLY A 85 -14.71 7.17 -16.78
N SER A 86 -15.29 5.99 -16.52
CA SER A 86 -15.64 5.05 -17.59
C SER A 86 -16.73 5.61 -18.49
N LYS A 87 -16.47 5.61 -19.80
CA LYS A 87 -17.42 6.01 -20.84
C LYS A 87 -18.60 5.04 -20.90
N ILE A 88 -18.37 3.74 -20.72
CA ILE A 88 -19.42 2.71 -20.65
C ILE A 88 -20.35 2.97 -19.46
N TYR A 89 -19.77 3.22 -18.28
CA TYR A 89 -20.56 3.54 -17.08
C TYR A 89 -21.39 4.80 -17.28
N MET A 90 -20.80 5.85 -17.87
CA MET A 90 -21.48 7.12 -18.09
C MET A 90 -22.72 7.01 -18.97
N VAL A 91 -22.71 6.10 -19.93
CA VAL A 91 -23.88 5.81 -20.76
C VAL A 91 -24.92 5.00 -19.99
N LEU A 92 -24.52 3.92 -19.31
CA LEU A 92 -25.45 3.02 -18.62
C LEU A 92 -26.15 3.67 -17.42
N GLU A 93 -25.43 4.46 -16.65
CA GLU A 93 -25.92 5.10 -15.42
C GLU A 93 -26.25 6.58 -15.62
N ARG A 94 -26.63 6.96 -16.86
CA ARG A 94 -26.91 8.35 -17.24
C ARG A 94 -27.89 9.08 -16.33
N GLU A 95 -28.92 8.38 -15.82
CA GLU A 95 -29.92 8.97 -14.94
C GLU A 95 -29.32 9.37 -13.59
N GLN A 96 -28.50 8.50 -13.00
CA GLN A 96 -27.82 8.77 -11.73
C GLN A 96 -26.81 9.91 -11.87
N ILE A 97 -26.07 9.94 -12.97
CA ILE A 97 -25.07 10.98 -13.26
C ILE A 97 -25.75 12.33 -13.45
N MET A 98 -26.85 12.36 -14.22
CA MET A 98 -27.60 13.59 -14.40
C MET A 98 -28.27 14.06 -13.11
N HIS A 99 -28.74 13.16 -12.24
CA HIS A 99 -29.22 13.54 -10.91
C HIS A 99 -28.12 14.27 -10.12
N LYS A 100 -26.90 13.70 -10.08
CA LYS A 100 -25.76 14.31 -9.39
C LYS A 100 -25.36 15.67 -10.00
N PHE A 101 -25.44 15.81 -11.32
CA PHE A 101 -25.20 17.09 -12.00
C PHE A 101 -26.21 18.18 -11.57
N HIS A 102 -27.49 17.83 -11.47
CA HIS A 102 -28.52 18.77 -11.03
C HIS A 102 -28.37 19.14 -9.55
N GLU A 103 -27.97 18.18 -8.70
CA GLU A 103 -27.66 18.41 -7.29
C GLU A 103 -26.53 19.43 -7.14
N VAL A 104 -25.40 19.21 -7.80
CA VAL A 104 -24.24 20.13 -7.79
C VAL A 104 -24.62 21.51 -8.32
N THR A 105 -25.38 21.57 -9.43
CA THR A 105 -25.84 22.84 -10.01
C THR A 105 -26.74 23.61 -9.02
N THR A 106 -27.55 22.90 -8.25
CA THR A 106 -28.41 23.48 -7.21
C THR A 106 -27.59 24.00 -6.03
N LEU A 107 -26.57 23.26 -5.59
CA LEU A 107 -25.67 23.72 -4.53
C LEU A 107 -24.92 25.01 -4.93
N LEU A 108 -24.43 25.07 -6.17
CA LEU A 108 -23.75 26.26 -6.71
C LEU A 108 -24.68 27.47 -6.77
N GLU A 109 -25.93 27.28 -7.24
CA GLU A 109 -26.93 28.35 -7.30
C GLU A 109 -27.33 28.85 -5.92
N GLN A 110 -27.51 27.94 -4.95
CA GLN A 110 -27.82 28.30 -3.56
C GLN A 110 -26.66 29.02 -2.88
N ALA A 111 -25.42 28.61 -3.10
CA ALA A 111 -24.26 29.27 -2.53
C ALA A 111 -24.06 30.68 -3.09
N LEU A 112 -24.15 30.83 -4.42
CA LEU A 112 -24.00 32.13 -5.09
C LEU A 112 -25.14 33.10 -4.77
N SER A 113 -26.37 32.62 -4.59
CA SER A 113 -27.52 33.47 -4.25
C SER A 113 -27.51 33.98 -2.81
N ARG A 114 -26.72 33.38 -1.92
CA ARG A 114 -26.54 33.82 -0.53
C ARG A 114 -25.51 34.93 -0.36
N ILE A 115 -24.70 35.20 -1.37
CA ILE A 115 -23.71 36.28 -1.34
C ILE A 115 -24.43 37.61 -1.53
N SER A 116 -24.23 38.54 -0.59
CA SER A 116 -24.73 39.91 -0.72
C SER A 116 -23.70 40.75 -1.47
N TYR A 117 -24.00 41.07 -2.75
CA TYR A 117 -23.10 41.84 -3.62
C TYR A 117 -23.16 43.36 -3.40
N GLU A 118 -24.22 43.84 -2.74
CA GLU A 118 -24.40 45.28 -2.42
C GLU A 118 -23.39 45.80 -1.38
N ASN A 119 -22.84 44.89 -0.58
CA ASN A 119 -21.89 45.20 0.50
C ASN A 119 -20.45 44.79 0.14
N LEU A 120 -20.18 44.56 -1.15
CA LEU A 120 -18.86 44.21 -1.66
C LEU A 120 -18.37 45.32 -2.60
N ASP A 121 -17.11 45.74 -2.41
CA ASP A 121 -16.38 46.64 -3.31
C ASP A 121 -15.94 45.89 -4.57
N ILE A 122 -16.91 45.57 -5.43
CA ILE A 122 -16.73 44.91 -6.74
C ILE A 122 -17.42 45.73 -7.84
N LEU A 123 -16.85 45.70 -9.04
CA LEU A 123 -17.35 46.41 -10.21
C LEU A 123 -18.75 45.91 -10.63
N ASP A 124 -19.60 46.83 -11.07
CA ASP A 124 -20.97 46.49 -11.49
C ASP A 124 -20.97 45.54 -12.70
N GLU A 125 -19.97 45.62 -13.58
CA GLU A 125 -19.77 44.66 -14.68
C GLU A 125 -19.55 43.22 -14.18
N VAL A 126 -18.85 43.06 -13.05
CA VAL A 126 -18.61 41.75 -12.43
C VAL A 126 -19.86 41.24 -11.72
N LYS A 127 -20.65 42.13 -11.10
CA LYS A 127 -21.97 41.76 -10.54
C LYS A 127 -22.90 41.24 -11.63
N GLU A 128 -23.01 41.94 -12.76
CA GLU A 128 -23.82 41.51 -13.91
C GLU A 128 -23.35 40.16 -14.47
N GLN A 129 -22.03 39.92 -14.49
CA GLN A 129 -21.45 38.64 -14.91
C GLN A 129 -21.88 37.49 -13.98
N VAL A 130 -21.86 37.70 -12.67
CA VAL A 130 -22.28 36.70 -11.67
C VAL A 130 -23.79 36.45 -11.74
N GLU A 131 -24.60 37.50 -11.95
CA GLU A 131 -26.04 37.37 -12.17
C GLU A 131 -26.36 36.56 -13.43
N LEU A 132 -25.60 36.77 -14.51
CA LEU A 132 -25.72 35.98 -15.74
C LEU A 132 -25.42 34.49 -15.48
N VAL A 133 -24.39 34.18 -14.67
CA VAL A 133 -24.07 32.81 -14.26
C VAL A 133 -25.21 32.19 -13.45
N LEU A 134 -25.76 32.91 -12.47
CA LEU A 134 -26.92 32.50 -11.68
C LEU A 134 -28.16 32.23 -12.56
N ALA A 135 -28.47 33.12 -13.50
CA ALA A 135 -29.58 32.94 -14.43
C ALA A 135 -29.39 31.70 -15.32
N GLN A 136 -28.15 31.40 -15.72
CA GLN A 136 -27.84 30.20 -16.48
C GLN A 136 -27.97 28.91 -15.66
N PHE A 137 -27.62 28.92 -14.37
CA PHE A 137 -27.85 27.77 -13.48
C PHE A 137 -29.36 27.52 -13.27
N ARG A 138 -30.16 28.56 -13.10
CA ARG A 138 -31.62 28.42 -12.99
C ARG A 138 -32.27 27.87 -14.27
N ARG A 139 -31.77 28.28 -15.44
CA ARG A 139 -32.25 27.79 -16.75
C ARG A 139 -31.75 26.38 -17.10
N ALA A 140 -30.73 25.86 -16.42
CA ALA A 140 -30.14 24.55 -16.69
C ALA A 140 -30.96 23.38 -16.12
N LYS A 141 -32.06 23.63 -15.38
CA LYS A 141 -32.97 22.59 -14.90
C LYS A 141 -33.79 22.02 -16.07
N GLY A 142 -33.46 20.81 -16.52
CA GLY A 142 -34.38 19.95 -17.27
C GLY A 142 -34.30 19.95 -18.80
N ARG A 143 -33.10 19.94 -19.40
CA ARG A 143 -32.95 19.55 -20.83
C ARG A 143 -32.06 18.32 -20.93
N VAL A 144 -32.65 17.22 -21.41
CA VAL A 144 -31.92 15.99 -21.81
C VAL A 144 -31.88 15.99 -23.33
N ASP A 145 -30.69 15.95 -23.92
CA ASP A 145 -30.53 15.93 -25.38
C ASP A 145 -30.87 14.53 -25.95
N ALA A 146 -31.44 14.49 -27.17
CA ALA A 146 -31.89 13.28 -27.88
C ALA A 146 -30.83 12.33 -28.51
N PRO A 147 -29.57 12.73 -28.83
CA PRO A 147 -28.58 11.86 -29.49
C PRO A 147 -28.06 10.68 -28.65
N ASP A 148 -28.27 10.71 -27.33
CA ASP A 148 -27.78 9.67 -26.40
C ASP A 148 -28.68 8.43 -26.31
N VAL A 149 -29.82 8.44 -27.00
CA VAL A 149 -30.78 7.32 -26.96
C VAL A 149 -30.26 6.14 -27.78
N GLU A 150 -29.74 6.35 -28.98
CA GLU A 150 -29.20 5.26 -29.83
C GLU A 150 -27.93 4.64 -29.21
N LEU A 151 -27.04 5.47 -28.65
CA LEU A 151 -25.83 4.98 -27.96
C LEU A 151 -26.21 4.14 -26.73
N TYR A 152 -27.20 4.58 -25.97
CA TYR A 152 -27.72 3.85 -24.83
C TYR A 152 -28.38 2.53 -25.23
N ASP A 153 -29.23 2.55 -26.26
CA ASP A 153 -29.96 1.36 -26.73
C ASP A 153 -29.00 0.31 -27.32
N ASP A 154 -28.01 0.73 -28.13
CA ASP A 154 -26.97 -0.15 -28.68
C ASP A 154 -26.19 -0.82 -27.53
N LEU A 155 -25.82 -0.04 -26.51
CA LEU A 155 -25.02 -0.52 -25.40
C LEU A 155 -25.83 -1.43 -24.45
N LEU A 156 -27.09 -1.09 -24.18
CA LEU A 156 -28.03 -1.88 -23.39
C LEU A 156 -28.35 -3.22 -24.08
N SER A 157 -28.43 -3.23 -25.41
CA SER A 157 -28.66 -4.44 -26.20
C SER A 157 -27.55 -5.48 -26.03
N LEU A 158 -26.29 -5.04 -25.83
CA LEU A 158 -25.14 -5.92 -25.58
C LEU A 158 -24.98 -6.25 -24.10
N TYR A 159 -25.36 -5.33 -23.22
CA TYR A 159 -25.33 -5.49 -21.77
C TYR A 159 -26.29 -6.60 -21.26
N ASN A 160 -27.43 -6.78 -21.93
CA ASN A 160 -28.44 -7.77 -21.56
C ASN A 160 -28.26 -9.15 -22.23
N LYS A 161 -27.31 -9.30 -23.17
CA LYS A 161 -27.00 -10.58 -23.83
C LYS A 161 -26.11 -11.47 -22.95
N SER A 162 -26.37 -12.78 -22.94
CA SER A 162 -25.53 -13.77 -22.25
C SER A 162 -24.09 -13.77 -22.78
N ASN A 163 -23.13 -14.23 -21.96
CA ASN A 163 -21.70 -14.20 -22.28
C ASN A 163 -21.33 -14.98 -23.56
N ASP A 164 -22.13 -15.99 -23.93
CA ASP A 164 -21.88 -16.87 -25.09
C ASP A 164 -22.56 -16.41 -26.41
N ALA A 165 -23.32 -15.31 -26.40
CA ALA A 165 -24.01 -14.84 -27.60
C ALA A 165 -23.09 -14.00 -28.50
N THR A 166 -22.99 -14.36 -29.77
CA THR A 166 -22.24 -13.60 -30.80
C THR A 166 -22.78 -12.18 -30.89
N ALA A 167 -21.92 -11.20 -30.62
CA ALA A 167 -22.27 -9.78 -30.73
C ALA A 167 -22.30 -9.35 -32.20
N ASP A 168 -23.19 -8.40 -32.50
CA ASP A 168 -23.33 -7.85 -33.85
C ASP A 168 -22.14 -6.92 -34.16
N PRO A 169 -21.32 -7.22 -35.19
CA PRO A 169 -20.16 -6.41 -35.56
C PRO A 169 -20.49 -4.94 -35.86
N ASP A 170 -21.67 -4.66 -36.42
CA ASP A 170 -22.05 -3.29 -36.78
C ASP A 170 -22.43 -2.46 -35.53
N ILE A 171 -22.98 -3.10 -34.50
CA ILE A 171 -23.21 -2.47 -33.18
C ILE A 171 -21.86 -2.19 -32.50
N LEU A 172 -20.94 -3.15 -32.52
CA LEU A 172 -19.61 -2.99 -31.92
C LEU A 172 -18.79 -1.88 -32.58
N ARG A 173 -18.86 -1.74 -33.91
CA ARG A 173 -18.23 -0.64 -34.65
C ARG A 173 -18.77 0.72 -34.23
N ARG A 174 -20.11 0.88 -34.19
CA ARG A 174 -20.74 2.13 -33.75
C ARG A 174 -20.38 2.48 -32.31
N LEU A 175 -20.36 1.50 -31.41
CA LEU A 175 -19.98 1.71 -30.01
C LEU A 175 -18.51 2.11 -29.87
N ALA A 176 -17.60 1.44 -30.59
CA ALA A 176 -16.18 1.79 -30.59
C ALA A 176 -15.94 3.22 -31.09
N GLU A 177 -16.62 3.62 -32.18
CA GLU A 177 -16.50 4.98 -32.72
C GLU A 177 -17.12 6.03 -31.80
N LYS A 178 -18.36 5.83 -31.33
CA LYS A 178 -19.07 6.81 -30.49
C LYS A 178 -18.45 6.97 -29.10
N LEU A 179 -17.96 5.88 -28.51
CA LEU A 179 -17.22 5.93 -27.24
C LEU A 179 -15.74 6.32 -27.43
N GLN A 180 -15.28 6.47 -28.68
CA GLN A 180 -13.87 6.73 -29.01
C GLN A 180 -12.94 5.68 -28.37
N LEU A 181 -13.30 4.41 -28.52
CA LEU A 181 -12.55 3.23 -28.06
C LEU A 181 -11.98 2.49 -29.28
N VAL A 182 -11.35 3.23 -30.19
CA VAL A 182 -10.85 2.72 -31.48
C VAL A 182 -9.40 2.27 -31.45
N GLY A 183 -8.68 2.57 -30.36
CA GLY A 183 -7.27 2.26 -30.18
C GLY A 183 -6.96 1.62 -28.83
N ILE A 184 -5.76 1.04 -28.72
CA ILE A 184 -5.31 0.31 -27.52
C ILE A 184 -5.18 1.26 -26.32
N ALA A 185 -4.75 2.50 -26.54
CA ALA A 185 -4.60 3.50 -25.49
C ALA A 185 -5.96 3.82 -24.84
N GLU A 186 -6.97 4.06 -25.68
CA GLU A 186 -8.33 4.40 -25.24
C GLU A 186 -9.01 3.21 -24.56
N LEU A 187 -8.84 1.99 -25.09
CA LEU A 187 -9.34 0.76 -24.47
C LEU A 187 -8.67 0.48 -23.11
N THR A 188 -7.38 0.79 -22.99
CA THR A 188 -6.64 0.64 -21.72
C THR A 188 -7.11 1.66 -20.71
N GLN A 189 -7.29 2.92 -21.12
CA GLN A 189 -7.81 3.98 -20.26
C GLN A 189 -9.23 3.67 -19.78
N GLU A 190 -10.11 3.16 -20.65
CA GLU A 190 -11.45 2.72 -20.28
C GLU A 190 -11.44 1.55 -19.29
N SER A 191 -10.52 0.59 -19.48
CA SER A 191 -10.33 -0.52 -18.53
C SER A 191 -9.86 -0.04 -17.16
N LEU A 192 -8.97 0.96 -17.12
CA LEU A 192 -8.48 1.53 -15.87
C LEU A 192 -9.59 2.32 -15.16
N ALA A 193 -10.36 3.10 -15.91
CA ALA A 193 -11.48 3.87 -15.37
C ALA A 193 -12.57 2.96 -14.75
N LEU A 194 -12.94 1.86 -15.42
CA LEU A 194 -13.86 0.86 -14.84
C LEU A 194 -13.29 0.24 -13.55
N HIS A 195 -11.98 -0.04 -13.50
CA HIS A 195 -11.34 -0.61 -12.33
C HIS A 195 -11.30 0.36 -11.14
N GLU A 196 -11.01 1.64 -11.39
CA GLU A 196 -11.02 2.68 -10.37
C GLU A 196 -12.41 2.86 -9.73
N MET A 197 -13.48 2.70 -10.53
CA MET A 197 -14.85 2.74 -10.01
C MET A 197 -15.19 1.55 -9.10
N VAL A 198 -14.71 0.35 -9.42
CA VAL A 198 -14.83 -0.84 -8.54
C VAL A 198 -14.07 -0.63 -7.23
N TYR A 199 -12.89 -0.02 -7.31
CA TYR A 199 -12.06 0.32 -6.15
C TYR A 199 -12.75 1.33 -5.22
N MET A 200 -13.38 2.38 -5.78
CA MET A 200 -14.14 3.38 -5.03
C MET A 200 -15.44 2.83 -4.42
N SER A 201 -16.00 1.76 -4.97
CA SER A 201 -17.23 1.12 -4.47
C SER A 201 -17.00 0.11 -3.32
N GLY A 202 -15.80 0.07 -2.74
CA GLY A 202 -15.47 -0.85 -1.64
C GLY A 202 -14.98 -2.23 -2.08
N GLY A 203 -14.61 -2.39 -3.35
CA GLY A 203 -13.87 -3.55 -3.84
C GLY A 203 -14.70 -4.81 -4.14
N ASP A 204 -16.03 -4.74 -4.08
CA ASP A 204 -16.93 -5.78 -4.60
C ASP A 204 -17.43 -5.34 -5.99
N PRO A 205 -17.00 -6.01 -7.09
CA PRO A 205 -17.38 -5.63 -8.45
C PRO A 205 -18.88 -5.69 -8.72
N GLY A 206 -19.70 -6.35 -7.90
CA GLY A 206 -21.12 -6.52 -8.16
C GLY A 206 -21.45 -7.11 -9.55
N ALA A 207 -22.71 -7.43 -9.81
CA ALA A 207 -23.12 -7.94 -11.13
C ALA A 207 -23.03 -6.87 -12.25
N ILE A 208 -22.95 -5.59 -11.89
CA ILE A 208 -22.98 -4.46 -12.82
C ILE A 208 -21.61 -4.22 -13.45
N PHE A 209 -20.53 -4.18 -12.66
CA PHE A 209 -19.18 -3.94 -13.20
C PHE A 209 -18.65 -5.14 -13.97
N GLU A 210 -18.99 -6.38 -13.58
CA GLU A 210 -18.66 -7.58 -14.37
C GLU A 210 -19.28 -7.53 -15.77
N LYS A 211 -20.54 -7.10 -15.88
CA LYS A 211 -21.19 -6.93 -17.19
C LYS A 211 -20.56 -5.82 -18.01
N MET A 212 -20.16 -4.70 -17.39
CA MET A 212 -19.44 -3.63 -18.08
C MET A 212 -18.05 -4.08 -18.57
N SER A 213 -17.31 -4.85 -17.77
CA SER A 213 -16.02 -5.44 -18.18
C SER A 213 -16.19 -6.44 -19.33
N ASN A 214 -17.25 -7.24 -19.33
CA ASN A 214 -17.56 -8.15 -20.44
C ASN A 214 -17.91 -7.38 -21.72
N LEU A 215 -18.62 -6.26 -21.60
CA LEU A 215 -18.90 -5.38 -22.73
C LEU A 215 -17.62 -4.76 -23.30
N LEU A 216 -16.74 -4.24 -22.44
CA LEU A 216 -15.44 -3.70 -22.86
C LEU A 216 -14.58 -4.77 -23.54
N LYS A 217 -14.61 -6.02 -23.04
CA LYS A 217 -13.92 -7.14 -23.67
C LYS A 217 -14.44 -7.39 -25.10
N LYS A 218 -15.77 -7.39 -25.31
CA LYS A 218 -16.35 -7.56 -26.66
C LYS A 218 -15.93 -6.43 -27.62
N ILE A 219 -15.88 -5.19 -27.15
CA ILE A 219 -15.41 -4.04 -27.95
C ILE A 219 -13.91 -4.19 -28.25
N LYS A 220 -13.10 -4.57 -27.26
CA LYS A 220 -11.66 -4.80 -27.41
C LYS A 220 -11.35 -5.89 -28.42
N ASP A 221 -12.02 -7.04 -28.31
CA ASP A 221 -11.82 -8.17 -29.22
C ASP A 221 -12.16 -7.75 -30.68
N PHE A 222 -13.23 -6.98 -30.87
CA PHE A 222 -13.61 -6.44 -32.18
C PHE A 222 -12.57 -5.47 -32.77
N VAL A 223 -12.14 -4.48 -31.98
CA VAL A 223 -11.15 -3.48 -32.43
C VAL A 223 -9.81 -4.14 -32.79
N GLN A 224 -9.41 -5.17 -32.03
CA GLN A 224 -8.21 -5.97 -32.34
C GLN A 224 -8.36 -6.79 -33.62
N THR A 225 -9.56 -7.29 -33.93
CA THR A 225 -9.80 -8.01 -35.19
C THR A 225 -9.85 -7.10 -36.43
N GLU A 226 -10.30 -5.84 -36.31
CA GLU A 226 -10.35 -4.91 -37.46
C GLU A 226 -9.01 -4.21 -37.74
N ASN A 227 -8.09 -4.14 -36.77
CA ASN A 227 -6.78 -3.49 -36.93
C ASN A 227 -5.59 -4.36 -36.43
N PRO A 228 -5.17 -5.38 -37.20
CA PRO A 228 -4.10 -6.31 -36.79
C PRO A 228 -2.68 -5.70 -36.76
N ASN A 229 -2.50 -4.44 -37.21
CA ASN A 229 -1.21 -3.74 -37.25
C ASN A 229 -1.02 -2.70 -36.12
N LEU A 230 -1.88 -2.68 -35.10
CA LEU A 230 -1.78 -1.76 -33.95
C LEU A 230 -0.52 -1.98 -33.08
N ASP A 231 0.18 -3.11 -33.23
CA ASP A 231 1.37 -3.49 -32.44
C ASP A 231 2.72 -3.07 -33.08
N ALA A 232 2.75 -2.23 -34.12
CA ALA A 232 4.01 -1.76 -34.71
C ALA A 232 4.50 -0.46 -34.02
N PRO A 233 5.62 -0.47 -33.28
CA PRO A 233 6.18 0.76 -32.71
C PRO A 233 6.70 1.69 -33.82
N ALA A 234 6.31 2.96 -33.76
CA ALA A 234 6.82 4.01 -34.63
C ALA A 234 8.35 4.17 -34.44
N ARG A 235 9.14 3.68 -35.40
CA ARG A 235 10.57 4.01 -35.53
C ARG A 235 10.84 4.83 -36.79
N GLU A 236 11.66 5.84 -36.59
CA GLU A 236 12.08 6.88 -37.52
C GLU A 236 12.56 6.35 -38.88
N LYS A 237 12.08 7.00 -39.95
CA LYS A 237 12.57 6.83 -41.32
C LYS A 237 13.90 7.57 -41.49
N ASN A 238 14.95 6.84 -41.84
CA ASN A 238 16.04 7.35 -42.69
C ASN A 238 16.59 6.23 -43.60
N LEU A 239 16.27 6.37 -44.91
CA LEU A 239 17.09 6.04 -46.10
C LEU A 239 17.25 4.55 -46.54
N PRO A 240 17.49 4.27 -47.85
CA PRO A 240 16.45 3.88 -48.82
C PRO A 240 16.72 2.47 -49.46
N PRO A 241 15.93 2.03 -50.47
CA PRO A 241 15.62 0.62 -50.69
C PRO A 241 16.58 -0.08 -51.66
N SER A 242 16.71 -1.40 -51.51
CA SER A 242 17.16 -2.25 -52.62
C SER A 242 16.32 -3.52 -52.72
N SER A 243 15.72 -3.63 -53.90
CA SER A 243 14.97 -4.68 -54.56
C SER A 243 15.33 -6.13 -54.25
N GLY A 244 14.31 -7.00 -54.28
CA GLY A 244 14.51 -8.45 -54.38
C GLY A 244 13.22 -9.25 -54.20
N SER A 245 12.52 -9.49 -55.30
CA SER A 245 11.39 -10.41 -55.48
C SER A 245 11.66 -11.85 -55.01
N GLY A 246 10.63 -12.56 -54.53
CA GLY A 246 10.66 -14.02 -54.49
C GLY A 246 9.65 -14.66 -53.53
N GLN A 247 8.72 -15.42 -54.10
CA GLN A 247 7.69 -16.20 -53.43
C GLN A 247 8.23 -17.33 -52.53
N THR A 248 7.45 -17.60 -51.48
CA THR A 248 7.16 -18.89 -50.81
C THR A 248 8.23 -19.98 -50.81
N ILE A 249 8.58 -20.48 -49.62
CA ILE A 249 8.39 -21.88 -49.17
C ILE A 249 8.81 -21.96 -47.70
N ALA A 250 8.07 -22.77 -46.94
CA ALA A 250 8.22 -23.01 -45.53
C ALA A 250 9.65 -23.38 -45.12
N ASP A 251 10.16 -22.74 -44.07
CA ASP A 251 11.27 -23.27 -43.28
C ASP A 251 11.05 -23.00 -41.80
N ARG A 252 10.80 -24.09 -41.06
CA ARG A 252 10.84 -24.16 -39.61
C ARG A 252 12.29 -23.97 -39.19
N ASN A 253 12.67 -22.76 -38.78
CA ASN A 253 13.94 -22.51 -38.10
C ASN A 253 13.69 -21.80 -36.77
N HIS A 254 14.11 -22.44 -35.68
CA HIS A 254 14.05 -21.94 -34.32
C HIS A 254 14.78 -20.59 -34.19
N LYS A 255 14.04 -19.49 -34.28
CA LYS A 255 14.46 -18.19 -33.72
C LYS A 255 13.84 -18.09 -32.33
N THR A 256 14.69 -17.96 -31.32
CA THR A 256 14.25 -17.56 -29.96
C THR A 256 13.38 -16.30 -30.07
N PRO A 257 12.17 -16.27 -29.47
CA PRO A 257 11.28 -15.12 -29.56
C PRO A 257 11.96 -13.87 -29.01
N VAL A 258 11.96 -12.78 -29.78
CA VAL A 258 12.49 -11.49 -29.33
C VAL A 258 11.44 -10.84 -28.45
N ILE A 259 11.74 -10.66 -27.16
CA ILE A 259 10.84 -10.01 -26.19
C ILE A 259 10.62 -8.55 -26.61
N PRO A 260 9.37 -8.08 -26.83
CA PRO A 260 9.02 -6.69 -27.09
C PRO A 260 9.50 -5.75 -25.98
N ASP A 261 9.93 -4.54 -26.35
CA ASP A 261 10.47 -3.56 -25.38
C ASP A 261 9.46 -3.16 -24.30
N ASP A 262 8.17 -3.14 -24.63
CA ASP A 262 7.08 -2.81 -23.69
C ASP A 262 6.86 -3.90 -22.63
N PHE A 263 7.38 -5.12 -22.85
CA PHE A 263 7.31 -6.22 -21.91
C PHE A 263 8.57 -6.35 -21.05
N ARG A 264 9.58 -5.51 -21.31
CA ARG A 264 10.86 -5.51 -20.58
C ARG A 264 10.83 -4.50 -19.44
N CYS A 265 11.37 -4.89 -18.30
CA CYS A 265 11.59 -3.94 -17.22
C CYS A 265 12.70 -2.96 -17.64
N PRO A 266 12.50 -1.63 -17.55
CA PRO A 266 13.55 -0.67 -17.90
C PRO A 266 14.81 -0.72 -17.01
N ILE A 267 14.75 -1.39 -15.86
CA ILE A 267 15.88 -1.57 -14.93
C ILE A 267 16.67 -2.84 -15.27
N SER A 268 16.01 -3.99 -15.41
CA SER A 268 16.69 -5.27 -15.65
C SER A 268 16.84 -5.62 -17.14
N LEU A 269 16.08 -4.97 -18.02
CA LEU A 269 15.94 -5.27 -19.47
C LEU A 269 15.40 -6.69 -19.78
N GLU A 270 14.93 -7.39 -18.75
CA GLU A 270 14.31 -8.72 -18.81
C GLU A 270 12.79 -8.63 -18.85
N LEU A 271 12.13 -9.72 -19.28
CA LEU A 271 10.67 -9.84 -19.28
C LEU A 271 10.08 -9.63 -17.88
N MET A 272 9.13 -8.72 -17.74
CA MET A 272 8.46 -8.45 -16.47
C MET A 272 7.57 -9.62 -16.05
N LYS A 273 7.77 -10.11 -14.82
CA LYS A 273 6.99 -11.18 -14.20
C LYS A 273 5.88 -10.62 -13.34
N ASP A 274 6.16 -9.50 -12.68
CA ASP A 274 5.27 -8.73 -11.82
C ASP A 274 5.35 -7.24 -12.17
N PRO A 275 4.74 -6.82 -13.29
CA PRO A 275 4.77 -5.42 -13.69
C PRO A 275 4.01 -4.54 -12.67
N VAL A 276 4.64 -3.46 -12.22
CA VAL A 276 4.10 -2.45 -11.28
C VAL A 276 4.33 -1.03 -11.80
N ILE A 277 3.39 -0.14 -11.55
CA ILE A 277 3.38 1.27 -11.95
C ILE A 277 3.82 2.12 -10.76
N VAL A 278 4.67 3.11 -11.03
CA VAL A 278 5.06 4.17 -10.08
C VAL A 278 4.30 5.47 -10.35
N SER A 279 4.37 6.44 -9.45
CA SER A 279 3.60 7.70 -9.54
C SER A 279 3.81 8.51 -10.83
N THR A 280 4.90 8.28 -11.57
CA THR A 280 5.17 8.92 -12.87
C THR A 280 4.56 8.14 -14.07
N GLY A 281 3.76 7.11 -13.82
CA GLY A 281 3.09 6.30 -14.85
C GLY A 281 3.97 5.26 -15.56
N GLN A 282 5.24 5.12 -15.19
CA GLN A 282 6.14 4.12 -15.78
C GLN A 282 5.97 2.74 -15.12
N THR A 283 6.12 1.68 -15.89
CA THR A 283 5.99 0.30 -15.42
C THR A 283 7.35 -0.39 -15.28
N TYR A 284 7.54 -1.11 -14.19
CA TYR A 284 8.75 -1.83 -13.83
C TYR A 284 8.41 -3.22 -13.30
N GLU A 285 9.38 -4.13 -13.28
CA GLU A 285 9.28 -5.35 -12.48
C GLU A 285 9.26 -4.97 -10.99
N ARG A 286 8.29 -5.49 -10.22
CA ARG A 286 8.11 -5.22 -8.78
C ARG A 286 9.41 -5.32 -8.02
N SER A 287 10.08 -6.46 -8.16
CA SER A 287 11.32 -6.73 -7.42
C SER A 287 12.46 -5.78 -7.76
N CYS A 288 12.47 -5.22 -8.98
CA CYS A 288 13.47 -4.23 -9.39
C CYS A 288 13.15 -2.85 -8.82
N MET A 289 11.88 -2.46 -8.84
CA MET A 289 11.46 -1.16 -8.33
C MET A 289 11.45 -1.10 -6.79
N GLU A 290 11.07 -2.20 -6.12
CA GLU A 290 11.18 -2.32 -4.65
C GLU A 290 12.63 -2.16 -4.20
N LYS A 291 13.59 -2.84 -4.85
CA LYS A 291 15.03 -2.66 -4.60
C LYS A 291 15.50 -1.23 -4.83
N TRP A 292 15.02 -0.57 -5.89
CA TRP A 292 15.38 0.82 -6.19
C TRP A 292 14.90 1.78 -5.09
N LEU A 293 13.67 1.60 -4.59
CA LEU A 293 13.14 2.39 -3.48
C LEU A 293 13.82 2.06 -2.15
N GLU A 294 14.13 0.80 -1.89
CA GLU A 294 14.84 0.34 -0.68
C GLU A 294 16.27 0.87 -0.59
N GLN A 295 16.92 1.14 -1.73
CA GLN A 295 18.23 1.81 -1.81
C GLN A 295 18.14 3.32 -1.54
N GLY A 296 16.95 3.87 -1.27
CA GLY A 296 16.75 5.27 -0.90
C GLY A 296 16.58 6.21 -2.09
N HIS A 297 16.42 5.68 -3.31
CA HIS A 297 16.20 6.50 -4.51
C HIS A 297 14.73 6.92 -4.60
N GLY A 298 14.46 8.22 -4.40
CA GLY A 298 13.13 8.82 -4.52
C GLY A 298 12.74 9.26 -5.93
N THR A 299 13.44 8.81 -6.97
CA THR A 299 13.24 9.25 -8.36
C THR A 299 12.90 8.08 -9.28
N CYS A 300 12.18 8.36 -10.36
CA CYS A 300 11.87 7.38 -11.39
C CYS A 300 13.14 7.05 -12.20
N PRO A 301 13.56 5.78 -12.32
CA PRO A 301 14.79 5.40 -13.03
C PRO A 301 14.82 5.82 -14.51
N LYS A 302 13.67 5.87 -15.17
CA LYS A 302 13.57 6.13 -16.62
C LYS A 302 13.37 7.61 -16.95
N THR A 303 12.59 8.33 -16.14
CA THR A 303 12.27 9.75 -16.39
C THR A 303 13.05 10.72 -15.51
N GLN A 304 13.78 10.22 -14.51
CA GLN A 304 14.52 10.99 -13.50
C GLN A 304 13.67 11.97 -12.67
N GLN A 305 12.35 11.94 -12.81
CA GLN A 305 11.42 12.77 -12.04
C GLN A 305 11.27 12.23 -10.61
N THR A 306 11.08 13.12 -9.64
CA THR A 306 10.82 12.76 -8.24
C THR A 306 9.47 12.05 -8.12
N LEU A 307 9.44 10.91 -7.43
CA LEU A 307 8.22 10.16 -7.16
C LEU A 307 7.42 10.88 -6.06
N SER A 308 6.16 11.20 -6.34
CA SER A 308 5.26 11.85 -5.37
C SER A 308 4.83 10.87 -4.28
N ASN A 309 4.85 9.56 -4.54
CA ASN A 309 4.69 8.51 -3.55
C ASN A 309 5.54 7.27 -3.89
N THR A 310 5.81 6.44 -2.89
CA THR A 310 6.59 5.19 -3.04
C THR A 310 5.70 3.96 -3.17
N SER A 311 4.39 4.13 -3.38
CA SER A 311 3.46 3.02 -3.56
C SER A 311 3.58 2.42 -4.95
N LEU A 312 3.65 1.08 -5.01
CA LEU A 312 3.75 0.33 -6.26
C LEU A 312 2.39 -0.28 -6.62
N THR A 313 1.82 0.19 -7.73
CA THR A 313 0.50 -0.26 -8.19
C THR A 313 0.67 -1.42 -9.17
N PRO A 314 0.14 -2.64 -8.93
CA PRO A 314 0.28 -3.74 -9.88
C PRO A 314 -0.37 -3.42 -11.25
N ASN A 315 0.34 -3.70 -12.34
CA ASN A 315 -0.16 -3.54 -13.72
C ASN A 315 -0.69 -4.88 -14.25
N TYR A 316 -1.90 -5.26 -13.84
CA TYR A 316 -2.50 -6.53 -14.25
C TYR A 316 -2.77 -6.63 -15.75
N ALA A 317 -3.02 -5.50 -16.42
CA ALA A 317 -3.22 -5.43 -17.86
C ALA A 317 -1.94 -5.83 -18.61
N LEU A 318 -0.79 -5.23 -18.28
CA LEU A 318 0.49 -5.58 -18.89
C LEU A 318 0.90 -7.01 -18.56
N ARG A 319 0.60 -7.50 -17.35
CA ARG A 319 0.84 -8.90 -17.00
C ARG A 319 0.04 -9.85 -17.89
N SER A 320 -1.24 -9.58 -18.11
CA SER A 320 -2.08 -10.40 -19.00
C SER A 320 -1.56 -10.39 -20.43
N LEU A 321 -1.02 -9.26 -20.92
CA LEU A 321 -0.41 -9.16 -22.24
C LEU A 321 0.90 -9.97 -22.32
N ILE A 322 1.71 -9.94 -21.27
CA ILE A 322 2.94 -10.73 -21.16
C ILE A 322 2.62 -12.24 -21.12
N ASP A 323 1.61 -12.64 -20.36
CA ASP A 323 1.16 -14.04 -20.27
C ASP A 323 0.69 -14.56 -21.65
N GLN A 324 -0.12 -13.78 -22.38
CA GLN A 324 -0.58 -14.12 -23.73
C GLN A 324 0.55 -14.16 -24.75
N TRP A 325 1.50 -13.22 -24.67
CA TRP A 325 2.69 -13.23 -25.53
C TRP A 325 3.58 -14.44 -25.26
N CYS A 326 3.75 -14.82 -23.99
CA CYS A 326 4.49 -16.03 -23.61
C CYS A 326 3.83 -17.28 -24.19
N GLU A 327 2.51 -17.40 -24.06
CA GLU A 327 1.72 -18.52 -24.55
C GLU A 327 1.76 -18.63 -26.09
N ALA A 328 1.63 -17.51 -26.80
CA ALA A 328 1.72 -17.45 -28.27
C ALA A 328 3.12 -17.77 -28.83
N ASN A 329 4.17 -17.59 -28.02
CA ASN A 329 5.57 -17.82 -28.41
C ASN A 329 6.17 -19.09 -27.80
N GLY A 330 5.37 -19.91 -27.11
CA GLY A 330 5.82 -21.16 -26.48
C GLY A 330 6.78 -20.98 -25.31
N ILE A 331 6.76 -19.82 -24.66
CA ILE A 331 7.53 -19.49 -23.46
C ILE A 331 6.64 -19.73 -22.24
N GLU A 332 7.15 -20.38 -21.19
CA GLU A 332 6.38 -20.62 -19.96
C GLU A 332 6.08 -19.28 -19.26
N PRO A 333 4.80 -18.95 -18.98
CA PRO A 333 4.43 -17.64 -18.45
C PRO A 333 4.98 -17.44 -17.02
N PRO A 334 5.35 -16.19 -16.64
CA PRO A 334 5.87 -15.92 -15.31
C PRO A 334 4.84 -16.20 -14.20
N LYS A 335 5.21 -17.03 -13.22
CA LYS A 335 4.31 -17.41 -12.10
C LYS A 335 3.99 -16.21 -11.20
N ARG A 336 2.70 -16.01 -10.92
CA ARG A 336 2.10 -14.89 -10.16
C ARG A 336 2.70 -14.70 -8.75
N PRO A 337 3.10 -13.48 -8.36
CA PRO A 337 3.16 -13.07 -6.95
C PRO A 337 1.81 -12.48 -6.56
N SER A 338 1.11 -13.13 -5.63
CA SER A 338 -0.22 -12.71 -5.17
C SER A 338 -0.12 -11.55 -4.19
N SER A 339 -0.62 -10.37 -4.56
CA SER A 339 -0.92 -9.27 -3.63
C SER A 339 -2.43 -9.10 -3.46
N SER A 340 -2.94 -9.20 -2.24
CA SER A 340 -4.21 -8.57 -1.84
C SER A 340 -4.10 -8.03 -0.42
N ARG A 341 -4.52 -6.77 -0.25
CA ARG A 341 -4.91 -6.15 1.03
C ARG A 341 -6.42 -5.83 0.98
N PRO A 342 -7.10 -5.65 2.12
CA PRO A 342 -8.50 -6.06 2.31
C PRO A 342 -9.48 -4.91 2.65
N SER A 343 -10.77 -5.03 2.31
CA SER A 343 -11.87 -5.01 3.31
C SER A 343 -13.29 -5.23 2.76
N LYS A 344 -13.98 -6.21 3.37
CA LYS A 344 -15.41 -6.26 3.73
C LYS A 344 -16.49 -6.23 2.61
N THR A 345 -16.76 -7.41 2.05
CA THR A 345 -18.11 -8.01 1.97
C THR A 345 -17.93 -9.52 1.84
N LYS A 346 -18.94 -10.29 2.25
CA LYS A 346 -18.92 -11.75 2.39
C LYS A 346 -18.53 -12.44 1.06
N SER A 347 -17.25 -12.72 0.86
CA SER A 347 -16.77 -13.55 -0.24
C SER A 347 -17.28 -14.97 -0.06
N ALA A 348 -18.01 -15.47 -1.05
CA ALA A 348 -18.61 -16.79 -1.05
C ALA A 348 -17.53 -17.87 -1.11
N PHE A 349 -17.12 -18.36 0.06
CA PHE A 349 -16.49 -19.66 0.22
C PHE A 349 -17.36 -20.69 -0.50
N SER A 350 -16.81 -21.45 -1.45
CA SER A 350 -17.63 -22.43 -2.17
C SER A 350 -18.21 -23.44 -1.15
N PRO A 351 -19.48 -23.86 -1.29
CA PRO A 351 -20.07 -24.83 -0.35
C PRO A 351 -19.20 -26.08 -0.17
N ALA A 352 -18.59 -26.55 -1.27
CA ALA A 352 -17.70 -27.71 -1.28
C ALA A 352 -16.43 -27.51 -0.43
N GLU A 353 -15.84 -26.32 -0.41
CA GLU A 353 -14.67 -26.02 0.43
C GLU A 353 -15.07 -25.92 1.91
N ARG A 354 -16.26 -25.38 2.22
CA ARG A 354 -16.78 -25.33 3.61
C ARG A 354 -16.99 -26.74 4.15
N ASP A 355 -17.63 -27.61 3.37
CA ASP A 355 -17.85 -29.02 3.73
C ASP A 355 -16.52 -29.76 3.95
N THR A 356 -15.52 -29.48 3.12
CA THR A 356 -14.17 -30.03 3.27
C THR A 356 -13.55 -29.64 4.61
N ILE A 357 -13.63 -28.36 4.99
CA ILE A 357 -13.11 -27.90 6.29
C ILE A 357 -13.83 -28.61 7.43
N GLU A 358 -15.16 -28.69 7.42
CA GLU A 358 -15.92 -29.36 8.48
C GLU A 358 -15.52 -30.83 8.66
N ILE A 359 -15.29 -31.55 7.56
CA ILE A 359 -14.80 -32.94 7.59
C ILE A 359 -13.42 -33.00 8.25
N LEU A 360 -12.52 -32.07 7.91
CA LEU A 360 -11.17 -32.01 8.50
C LEU A 360 -11.22 -31.71 10.01
N LEU A 361 -12.14 -30.85 10.47
CA LEU A 361 -12.30 -30.57 11.91
C LEU A 361 -12.80 -31.79 12.69
N ARG A 362 -13.70 -32.60 12.11
CA ARG A 362 -14.12 -33.88 12.71
C ARG A 362 -12.95 -34.86 12.80
N LYS A 363 -12.06 -34.89 11.80
CA LYS A 363 -10.86 -35.72 11.84
C LYS A 363 -9.83 -35.25 12.87
N LEU A 364 -9.66 -33.92 13.04
CA LEU A 364 -8.81 -33.35 14.09
C LEU A 364 -9.27 -33.72 15.52
N THR A 365 -10.56 -33.91 15.72
CA THR A 365 -11.16 -34.30 17.01
C THR A 365 -11.27 -35.82 17.20
N SER A 366 -10.91 -36.61 16.19
CA SER A 366 -10.95 -38.06 16.27
C SER A 366 -9.91 -38.60 17.26
N SER A 367 -10.14 -39.79 17.80
CA SER A 367 -9.18 -40.48 18.67
C SER A 367 -8.03 -41.14 17.89
N ASN A 368 -8.06 -41.11 16.56
CA ASN A 368 -7.07 -41.76 15.71
C ASN A 368 -5.93 -40.79 15.37
N PRO A 369 -4.68 -41.06 15.80
CA PRO A 369 -3.54 -40.19 15.51
C PRO A 369 -3.28 -39.98 14.02
N GLU A 370 -3.61 -40.97 13.18
CA GLU A 370 -3.44 -40.86 11.72
C GLU A 370 -4.40 -39.82 11.13
N ASP A 371 -5.66 -39.85 11.54
CA ASP A 371 -6.69 -38.91 11.08
C ASP A 371 -6.36 -37.48 11.51
N GLN A 372 -5.87 -37.30 12.75
CA GLN A 372 -5.39 -36.01 13.24
C GLN A 372 -4.22 -35.49 12.40
N ARG A 373 -3.22 -36.35 12.11
CA ARG A 373 -2.04 -35.97 11.34
C ARG A 373 -2.41 -35.58 9.91
N MET A 374 -3.21 -36.40 9.23
CA MET A 374 -3.67 -36.14 7.87
C MET A 374 -4.50 -34.86 7.82
N ALA A 375 -5.41 -34.65 8.78
CA ALA A 375 -6.24 -33.44 8.83
C ALA A 375 -5.41 -32.18 9.07
N ALA A 376 -4.44 -32.21 10.00
CA ALA A 376 -3.52 -31.10 10.22
C ALA A 376 -2.67 -30.81 8.97
N GLY A 377 -2.23 -31.85 8.26
CA GLY A 377 -1.50 -31.74 7.00
C GLY A 377 -2.32 -31.08 5.89
N GLU A 378 -3.58 -31.49 5.72
CA GLU A 378 -4.49 -30.89 4.74
C GLU A 378 -4.86 -29.45 5.09
N ILE A 379 -5.13 -29.14 6.37
CA ILE A 379 -5.38 -27.78 6.82
C ILE A 379 -4.16 -26.88 6.55
N ARG A 380 -2.95 -27.39 6.79
CA ARG A 380 -1.70 -26.69 6.44
C ARG A 380 -1.64 -26.36 4.95
N LEU A 381 -1.99 -27.30 4.07
CA LEU A 381 -1.99 -27.10 2.62
C LEU A 381 -3.07 -26.12 2.18
N LEU A 382 -4.31 -26.28 2.67
CA LEU A 382 -5.42 -25.37 2.38
C LEU A 382 -5.11 -23.93 2.81
N ALA A 383 -4.56 -23.76 4.00
CA ALA A 383 -4.13 -22.47 4.51
C ALA A 383 -2.99 -21.86 3.66
N LYS A 384 -2.14 -22.67 3.01
CA LYS A 384 -1.06 -22.16 2.13
C LYS A 384 -1.59 -21.55 0.83
N ARG A 385 -2.72 -22.04 0.30
CA ARG A 385 -3.18 -21.74 -1.07
C ARG A 385 -3.60 -20.29 -1.32
N ASN A 386 -4.40 -19.70 -0.42
CA ASN A 386 -4.89 -18.33 -0.58
C ASN A 386 -5.25 -17.71 0.80
N ALA A 387 -5.64 -16.44 0.81
CA ALA A 387 -6.01 -15.73 2.03
C ALA A 387 -7.41 -16.10 2.55
N ASP A 388 -8.38 -16.36 1.66
CA ASP A 388 -9.77 -16.68 2.00
C ASP A 388 -9.89 -18.00 2.78
N ASN A 389 -9.12 -19.02 2.37
CA ASN A 389 -9.00 -20.28 3.10
C ASN A 389 -8.50 -20.06 4.52
N ARG A 390 -7.53 -19.16 4.71
CA ARG A 390 -7.00 -18.87 6.06
C ARG A 390 -8.10 -18.28 6.93
N VAL A 391 -8.93 -17.38 6.40
CA VAL A 391 -10.06 -16.78 7.11
C VAL A 391 -11.11 -17.84 7.42
N ALA A 392 -11.54 -18.62 6.43
CA ALA A 392 -12.59 -19.63 6.59
C ALA A 392 -12.18 -20.76 7.55
N ILE A 393 -10.94 -21.25 7.48
CA ILE A 393 -10.40 -22.25 8.41
C ILE A 393 -10.44 -21.71 9.85
N ALA A 394 -10.05 -20.44 10.04
CA ALA A 394 -10.09 -19.81 11.35
C ALA A 394 -11.53 -19.58 11.85
N GLU A 395 -12.46 -19.17 10.98
CA GLU A 395 -13.89 -18.99 11.29
C GLU A 395 -14.61 -20.30 11.59
N ALA A 396 -14.21 -21.39 10.94
CA ALA A 396 -14.74 -22.72 11.21
C ALA A 396 -14.28 -23.30 12.57
N GLY A 397 -13.33 -22.65 13.26
CA GLY A 397 -12.87 -23.07 14.58
C GLY A 397 -11.70 -24.06 14.56
N ALA A 398 -10.88 -24.07 13.49
CA ALA A 398 -9.71 -24.94 13.43
C ALA A 398 -8.60 -24.57 14.44
N ILE A 399 -8.48 -23.28 14.79
CA ILE A 399 -7.34 -22.77 15.57
C ILE A 399 -7.21 -23.47 16.93
N PRO A 400 -8.25 -23.53 17.80
CA PRO A 400 -8.13 -24.23 19.09
C PRO A 400 -7.74 -25.70 18.95
N LEU A 401 -8.26 -26.39 17.93
CA LEU A 401 -7.93 -27.79 17.68
C LEU A 401 -6.47 -27.98 17.27
N LEU A 402 -5.94 -27.11 16.42
CA LEU A 402 -4.52 -27.11 16.06
C LEU A 402 -3.63 -26.78 17.27
N VAL A 403 -4.06 -25.89 18.16
CA VAL A 403 -3.33 -25.57 19.40
C VAL A 403 -3.21 -26.80 20.30
N CYS A 404 -4.27 -27.61 20.44
CA CYS A 404 -4.20 -28.87 21.18
C CYS A 404 -3.14 -29.82 20.61
N LEU A 405 -2.98 -29.85 19.28
CA LEU A 405 -2.03 -30.74 18.62
C LEU A 405 -0.55 -30.35 18.81
N LEU A 406 -0.25 -29.13 19.24
CA LEU A 406 1.12 -28.69 19.55
C LEU A 406 1.76 -29.49 20.70
N SER A 407 0.94 -30.05 21.60
CA SER A 407 1.41 -30.83 22.75
C SER A 407 1.50 -32.33 22.46
N THR A 408 1.26 -32.76 21.22
CA THR A 408 1.30 -34.18 20.86
C THR A 408 2.73 -34.72 20.85
N PRO A 409 2.94 -36.01 21.18
CA PRO A 409 4.25 -36.64 21.10
C PRO A 409 4.67 -36.95 19.66
N ASP A 410 3.73 -37.01 18.72
CA ASP A 410 4.03 -37.28 17.31
C ASP A 410 4.64 -36.04 16.64
N SER A 411 5.93 -36.12 16.33
CA SER A 411 6.69 -35.01 15.75
C SER A 411 6.08 -34.51 14.44
N ARG A 412 5.52 -35.41 13.61
CA ARG A 412 4.93 -35.00 12.32
C ARG A 412 3.61 -34.26 12.52
N THR A 413 2.76 -34.72 13.44
CA THR A 413 1.53 -34.00 13.80
C THR A 413 1.83 -32.63 14.40
N GLN A 414 2.79 -32.54 15.32
CA GLN A 414 3.22 -31.27 15.91
C GLN A 414 3.75 -30.30 14.84
N GLU A 415 4.55 -30.78 13.89
CA GLU A 415 5.05 -30.00 12.75
C GLU A 415 3.90 -29.50 11.87
N HIS A 416 2.98 -30.38 11.45
CA HIS A 416 1.81 -29.96 10.68
C HIS A 416 0.96 -28.92 11.42
N ALA A 417 0.76 -29.09 12.73
CA ALA A 417 0.00 -28.15 13.54
C ALA A 417 0.66 -26.76 13.61
N VAL A 418 1.96 -26.70 13.89
CA VAL A 418 2.67 -25.41 13.97
C VAL A 418 2.77 -24.73 12.60
N THR A 419 3.02 -25.48 11.52
CA THR A 419 3.05 -24.90 10.17
C THR A 419 1.66 -24.48 9.70
N ALA A 420 0.59 -25.17 10.11
CA ALA A 420 -0.77 -24.71 9.86
C ALA A 420 -1.03 -23.37 10.57
N LEU A 421 -0.64 -23.22 11.83
CA LEU A 421 -0.74 -21.97 12.57
C LEU A 421 0.09 -20.84 11.94
N LEU A 422 1.31 -21.14 11.46
CA LEU A 422 2.13 -20.21 10.67
C LEU A 422 1.39 -19.73 9.42
N ASN A 423 0.84 -20.67 8.64
CA ASN A 423 0.09 -20.32 7.45
C ASN A 423 -1.15 -19.48 7.83
N LEU A 424 -1.87 -19.81 8.89
CA LEU A 424 -3.00 -19.00 9.34
C LEU A 424 -2.57 -17.59 9.79
N SER A 425 -1.40 -17.43 10.41
CA SER A 425 -0.90 -16.14 10.92
C SER A 425 -0.42 -15.17 9.83
N ILE A 426 -0.16 -15.66 8.61
CA ILE A 426 0.13 -14.80 7.45
C ILE A 426 -1.05 -13.84 7.20
N CYS A 427 -2.29 -14.27 7.48
CA CYS A 427 -3.46 -13.41 7.42
C CYS A 427 -3.58 -12.56 8.71
N GLY A 428 -3.51 -11.23 8.59
CA GLY A 428 -3.49 -10.31 9.74
C GLY A 428 -4.68 -10.47 10.71
N VAL A 429 -5.89 -10.69 10.18
CA VAL A 429 -7.12 -10.90 10.99
C VAL A 429 -7.10 -12.16 11.85
N ASN A 430 -6.28 -13.15 11.51
CA ASN A 430 -6.17 -14.39 12.29
C ASN A 430 -5.18 -14.28 13.45
N ARG A 431 -4.21 -13.36 13.40
CA ARG A 431 -3.11 -13.27 14.39
C ARG A 431 -3.65 -13.12 15.81
N GLY A 432 -4.61 -12.20 16.01
CA GLY A 432 -5.27 -12.02 17.30
C GLY A 432 -6.03 -13.26 17.76
N ARG A 433 -6.73 -13.97 16.84
CA ARG A 433 -7.46 -15.20 17.16
C ARG A 433 -6.53 -16.34 17.60
N ILE A 434 -5.36 -16.47 16.97
CA ILE A 434 -4.33 -17.46 17.32
C ILE A 434 -3.82 -17.22 18.75
N VAL A 435 -3.46 -15.97 19.07
CA VAL A 435 -3.00 -15.61 20.42
C VAL A 435 -4.11 -15.80 21.46
N PHE A 436 -5.34 -15.33 21.16
CA PHE A 436 -6.50 -15.49 22.03
C PHE A 436 -6.85 -16.96 22.32
N SER A 437 -6.58 -17.87 21.38
CA SER A 437 -6.79 -19.31 21.56
C SER A 437 -5.72 -19.99 22.45
N GLY A 438 -4.80 -19.23 23.05
CA GLY A 438 -3.76 -19.78 23.92
C GLY A 438 -2.65 -20.51 23.17
N ALA A 439 -2.41 -20.17 21.89
CA ALA A 439 -1.40 -20.87 21.08
C ALA A 439 0.04 -20.64 21.56
N VAL A 440 0.33 -19.47 22.14
CA VAL A 440 1.70 -19.00 22.40
C VAL A 440 2.51 -19.97 23.29
N PRO A 441 2.02 -20.43 24.46
CA PRO A 441 2.76 -21.40 25.28
C PRO A 441 3.08 -22.70 24.54
N GLY A 442 2.15 -23.21 23.73
CA GLY A 442 2.36 -24.39 22.89
C GLY A 442 3.45 -24.16 21.85
N ILE A 443 3.41 -23.03 21.14
CA ILE A 443 4.42 -22.67 20.14
C ILE A 443 5.81 -22.52 20.79
N VAL A 444 5.89 -21.92 21.98
CA VAL A 444 7.14 -21.81 22.75
C VAL A 444 7.67 -23.19 23.16
N GLN A 445 6.79 -24.14 23.49
CA GLN A 445 7.19 -25.52 23.77
C GLN A 445 7.75 -26.22 22.53
N VAL A 446 7.12 -26.04 21.36
CA VAL A 446 7.64 -26.54 20.08
C VAL A 446 9.00 -25.93 19.77
N LEU A 447 9.18 -24.62 19.99
CA LEU A 447 10.47 -23.95 19.81
C LEU A 447 11.60 -24.55 20.67
N LYS A 448 11.26 -25.02 21.88
CA LYS A 448 12.21 -25.65 22.83
C LYS A 448 12.56 -27.09 22.46
N LYS A 449 11.58 -27.90 22.06
CA LYS A 449 11.70 -29.37 22.02
C LYS A 449 11.35 -30.03 20.68
N GLY A 450 10.83 -29.28 19.72
CA GLY A 450 10.39 -29.82 18.42
C GLY A 450 11.54 -30.26 17.52
N SER A 451 11.19 -30.87 16.37
CA SER A 451 12.13 -31.11 15.27
C SER A 451 12.72 -29.79 14.76
N MET A 452 13.82 -29.85 14.00
CA MET A 452 14.43 -28.65 13.39
C MET A 452 13.40 -27.85 12.58
N GLU A 453 12.66 -28.51 11.70
CA GLU A 453 11.59 -27.91 10.89
C GLU A 453 10.44 -27.35 11.75
N ALA A 454 10.02 -28.06 12.81
CA ALA A 454 8.98 -27.56 13.70
C ALA A 454 9.45 -26.33 14.50
N ARG A 455 10.72 -26.27 14.90
CA ARG A 455 11.32 -25.12 15.61
C ARG A 455 11.41 -23.90 14.70
N GLU A 456 11.84 -24.07 13.46
CA GLU A 456 11.85 -23.01 12.44
C GLU A 456 10.44 -22.44 12.22
N ASN A 457 9.47 -23.32 12.02
CA ASN A 457 8.07 -22.92 11.88
C ASN A 457 7.52 -22.24 13.14
N ALA A 458 7.92 -22.70 14.33
CA ALA A 458 7.53 -22.06 15.60
C ALA A 458 8.11 -20.64 15.72
N ALA A 459 9.39 -20.44 15.38
CA ALA A 459 10.01 -19.11 15.38
C ALA A 459 9.35 -18.19 14.35
N ALA A 460 9.13 -18.68 13.12
CA ALA A 460 8.42 -17.91 12.09
C ALA A 460 6.99 -17.54 12.52
N THR A 461 6.31 -18.44 13.25
CA THR A 461 4.97 -18.16 13.80
C THR A 461 5.05 -17.05 14.85
N LEU A 462 5.97 -17.15 15.82
CA LEU A 462 6.17 -16.10 16.83
C LEU A 462 6.55 -14.75 16.20
N PHE A 463 7.41 -14.76 15.19
CA PHE A 463 7.75 -13.56 14.42
C PHE A 463 6.48 -12.95 13.81
N SER A 464 5.70 -13.74 13.07
CA SER A 464 4.46 -13.31 12.42
C SER A 464 3.45 -12.72 13.42
N LEU A 465 3.30 -13.32 14.60
CA LEU A 465 2.39 -12.85 15.65
C LEU A 465 2.91 -11.58 16.34
N SER A 466 4.22 -11.44 16.53
CA SER A 466 4.86 -10.31 17.23
C SER A 466 4.81 -8.97 16.50
N ILE A 467 4.50 -8.98 15.18
CA ILE A 467 4.32 -7.76 14.38
C ILE A 467 3.14 -6.92 14.88
N VAL A 468 2.17 -7.54 15.56
CA VAL A 468 1.00 -6.87 16.15
C VAL A 468 1.33 -6.49 17.59
N ASP A 469 1.21 -5.20 17.94
CA ASP A 469 1.64 -4.67 19.24
C ASP A 469 0.90 -5.34 20.40
N GLU A 470 -0.41 -5.56 20.26
CA GLU A 470 -1.25 -6.19 21.30
C GLU A 470 -0.81 -7.62 21.64
N ASN A 471 -0.15 -8.31 20.70
CA ASN A 471 0.32 -9.68 20.91
C ASN A 471 1.66 -9.74 21.66
N LYS A 472 2.45 -8.66 21.66
CA LYS A 472 3.80 -8.63 22.24
C LYS A 472 3.79 -8.92 23.74
N VAL A 473 2.77 -8.42 24.45
CA VAL A 473 2.56 -8.69 25.89
C VAL A 473 2.44 -10.19 26.15
N ALA A 474 1.55 -10.86 25.43
CA ALA A 474 1.30 -12.30 25.58
C ALA A 474 2.56 -13.13 25.24
N ILE A 475 3.29 -12.74 24.20
CA ILE A 475 4.53 -13.42 23.80
C ILE A 475 5.62 -13.22 24.84
N GLY A 476 5.84 -11.99 25.33
CA GLY A 476 6.81 -11.68 26.37
C GLY A 476 6.53 -12.45 27.67
N ALA A 477 5.28 -12.49 28.11
CA ALA A 477 4.86 -13.18 29.33
C ALA A 477 4.89 -14.72 29.24
N SER A 478 4.88 -15.29 28.03
CA SER A 478 4.84 -16.75 27.82
C SER A 478 6.16 -17.49 28.05
N GLY A 479 7.23 -16.79 28.42
CA GLY A 479 8.57 -17.37 28.54
C GLY A 479 9.20 -17.71 27.18
N ALA A 480 8.88 -16.95 26.14
CA ALA A 480 9.47 -17.07 24.80
C ALA A 480 10.95 -16.63 24.76
N ILE A 481 11.37 -15.71 25.65
CA ILE A 481 12.71 -15.11 25.62
C ILE A 481 13.84 -16.14 25.85
N PRO A 482 13.85 -16.98 26.91
CA PRO A 482 14.97 -17.89 27.14
C PRO A 482 15.25 -18.89 25.99
N PRO A 483 14.23 -19.48 25.33
CA PRO A 483 14.43 -20.27 24.12
C PRO A 483 15.02 -19.48 22.95
N LEU A 484 14.53 -18.26 22.71
CA LEU A 484 15.06 -17.40 21.64
C LEU A 484 16.52 -17.04 21.90
N VAL A 485 16.89 -16.75 23.15
CA VAL A 485 18.28 -16.52 23.55
C VAL A 485 19.14 -17.78 23.36
N THR A 486 18.58 -18.97 23.61
CA THR A 486 19.29 -20.22 23.36
C THR A 486 19.57 -20.43 21.87
N LEU A 487 18.70 -19.95 20.98
CA LEU A 487 18.90 -19.97 19.53
C LEU A 487 19.97 -19.00 19.03
N LEU A 488 20.44 -18.07 19.87
CA LEU A 488 21.57 -17.20 19.52
C LEU A 488 22.93 -17.92 19.61
N LYS A 489 22.98 -19.11 20.21
CA LYS A 489 24.23 -19.87 20.33
C LYS A 489 24.71 -20.36 18.96
N PRO A 490 26.04 -20.43 18.72
CA PRO A 490 26.60 -20.96 17.49
C PRO A 490 26.06 -22.36 17.15
N GLY A 491 25.78 -22.61 15.87
CA GLY A 491 25.29 -23.90 15.38
C GLY A 491 23.78 -24.14 15.48
N SER A 492 23.00 -23.15 15.93
CA SER A 492 21.53 -23.25 15.99
C SER A 492 20.84 -23.18 14.62
N GLY A 493 21.45 -22.51 13.64
CA GLY A 493 20.87 -22.26 12.31
C GLY A 493 19.76 -21.20 12.26
N MET A 494 19.38 -20.61 13.40
CA MET A 494 18.19 -19.74 13.51
C MET A 494 18.48 -18.37 14.18
N VAL A 495 19.73 -17.91 14.06
CA VAL A 495 20.20 -16.68 14.72
C VAL A 495 19.48 -15.45 14.18
N ASP A 496 19.27 -15.37 12.87
CA ASP A 496 18.60 -14.24 12.21
C ASP A 496 17.15 -14.08 12.70
N GLU A 497 16.40 -15.18 12.72
CA GLU A 497 15.02 -15.24 13.17
C GLU A 497 14.92 -14.88 14.65
N ALA A 498 15.78 -15.46 15.48
CA ALA A 498 15.78 -15.20 16.92
C ALA A 498 16.07 -13.73 17.24
N LEU A 499 17.10 -13.13 16.62
CA LEU A 499 17.41 -11.71 16.81
C LEU A 499 16.30 -10.79 16.31
N ALA A 500 15.66 -11.11 15.19
CA ALA A 500 14.56 -10.31 14.68
C ALA A 500 13.35 -10.32 15.64
N ILE A 501 13.00 -11.48 16.20
CA ILE A 501 11.92 -11.60 17.19
C ILE A 501 12.29 -10.84 18.47
N LEU A 502 13.51 -11.02 18.98
CA LEU A 502 13.97 -10.31 20.18
C LEU A 502 13.97 -8.79 19.98
N ALA A 503 14.36 -8.29 18.80
CA ALA A 503 14.31 -6.86 18.48
C ALA A 503 12.89 -6.31 18.47
N ILE A 504 11.92 -7.07 17.95
CA ILE A 504 10.50 -6.68 17.99
C ILE A 504 9.99 -6.67 19.43
N LEU A 505 10.28 -7.71 20.21
CA LEU A 505 9.81 -7.81 21.60
C LEU A 505 10.46 -6.77 22.52
N ALA A 506 11.72 -6.39 22.27
CA ALA A 506 12.41 -5.35 23.03
C ALA A 506 11.74 -3.97 22.93
N SER A 507 10.96 -3.73 21.87
CA SER A 507 10.17 -2.49 21.73
C SER A 507 9.00 -2.37 22.71
N HIS A 508 8.67 -3.44 23.45
CA HIS A 508 7.57 -3.49 24.41
C HIS A 508 8.10 -3.72 25.84
N PRO A 509 7.52 -3.09 26.89
CA PRO A 509 8.01 -3.19 28.28
C PRO A 509 8.25 -4.62 28.81
N GLU A 510 7.31 -5.55 28.63
CA GLU A 510 7.42 -6.94 29.10
C GLU A 510 8.55 -7.68 28.38
N GLY A 511 8.69 -7.47 27.08
CA GLY A 511 9.78 -8.05 26.30
C GLY A 511 11.12 -7.45 26.69
N LYS A 512 11.21 -6.12 26.82
CA LYS A 512 12.40 -5.40 27.31
C LYS A 512 12.87 -5.94 28.66
N SER A 513 11.95 -6.05 29.63
CA SER A 513 12.25 -6.54 30.98
C SER A 513 12.76 -7.99 30.97
N ALA A 514 12.08 -8.88 30.23
CA ALA A 514 12.46 -10.28 30.12
C ALA A 514 13.82 -10.46 29.39
N ILE A 515 14.10 -9.65 28.37
CA ILE A 515 15.39 -9.65 27.65
C ILE A 515 16.52 -9.15 28.56
N GLY A 516 16.33 -8.04 29.29
CA GLY A 516 17.33 -7.54 30.23
C GLY A 516 17.69 -8.57 31.31
N THR A 517 16.68 -9.28 31.83
CA THR A 517 16.88 -10.35 32.82
C THR A 517 17.64 -11.56 32.26
N ALA A 518 17.59 -11.78 30.94
CA ALA A 518 18.26 -12.91 30.28
C ALA A 518 19.77 -12.71 30.08
N LYS A 519 20.35 -11.59 30.53
CA LYS A 519 21.80 -11.28 30.49
C LYS A 519 22.41 -11.46 29.09
N VAL A 520 21.71 -10.94 28.08
CA VAL A 520 22.10 -11.09 26.66
C VAL A 520 23.09 -10.04 26.18
N THR A 521 23.42 -9.04 26.99
CA THR A 521 24.19 -7.85 26.59
C THR A 521 25.51 -8.20 25.90
N HIS A 522 26.32 -9.09 26.48
CA HIS A 522 27.56 -9.57 25.87
C HIS A 522 27.33 -10.23 24.50
N VAL A 523 26.29 -11.07 24.37
CA VAL A 523 25.95 -11.75 23.12
C VAL A 523 25.56 -10.75 22.04
N LEU A 524 24.82 -9.71 22.40
CA LEU A 524 24.43 -8.63 21.48
C LEU A 524 25.64 -7.81 21.02
N VAL A 525 26.56 -7.48 21.92
CA VAL A 525 27.81 -6.77 21.58
C VAL A 525 28.66 -7.60 20.59
N ASP A 526 28.77 -8.91 20.81
CA ASP A 526 29.46 -9.81 19.90
C ASP A 526 28.81 -9.82 18.50
N PHE A 527 27.47 -9.88 18.42
CA PHE A 527 26.78 -9.79 17.13
C PHE A 527 26.95 -8.46 16.41
N ILE A 528 27.12 -7.33 17.12
CA ILE A 528 27.40 -6.03 16.51
C ILE A 528 28.80 -6.01 15.88
N GLY A 529 29.79 -6.65 16.52
CA GLY A 529 31.14 -6.75 15.96
C GLY A 529 31.24 -7.75 14.81
N ASN A 530 30.76 -8.97 15.04
CA ASN A 530 31.09 -10.16 14.25
C ASN A 530 29.91 -10.73 13.43
N GLY A 531 28.69 -10.21 13.61
CA GLY A 531 27.49 -10.74 12.95
C GLY A 531 27.31 -10.32 11.49
N SER A 532 26.33 -10.92 10.82
CA SER A 532 25.86 -10.47 9.50
C SER A 532 25.30 -9.04 9.59
N PRO A 533 25.17 -8.30 8.47
CA PRO A 533 24.55 -6.97 8.49
C PRO A 533 23.17 -6.96 9.19
N ARG A 534 22.38 -8.02 9.00
CA ARG A 534 21.07 -8.21 9.64
C ARG A 534 21.19 -8.49 11.14
N ASN A 535 22.20 -9.26 11.57
CA ASN A 535 22.46 -9.47 12.99
C ASN A 535 22.89 -8.18 13.67
N LYS A 536 23.82 -7.44 13.07
CA LYS A 536 24.34 -6.18 13.59
C LYS A 536 23.22 -5.16 13.85
N GLU A 537 22.34 -4.94 12.87
CA GLU A 537 21.24 -3.99 13.03
C GLU A 537 20.19 -4.42 14.06
N ASN A 538 19.88 -5.71 14.17
CA ASN A 538 18.90 -6.22 15.13
C ASN A 538 19.48 -6.22 16.54
N ALA A 539 20.75 -6.60 16.71
CA ALA A 539 21.44 -6.54 17.98
C ALA A 539 21.55 -5.09 18.50
N ALA A 540 21.92 -4.15 17.62
CA ALA A 540 21.91 -2.73 17.94
C ALA A 540 20.51 -2.22 18.30
N ALA A 541 19.46 -2.66 17.60
CA ALA A 541 18.08 -2.29 17.93
C ALA A 541 17.65 -2.78 19.32
N ILE A 542 18.03 -4.00 19.71
CA ILE A 542 17.75 -4.54 21.06
C ILE A 542 18.48 -3.69 22.11
N LEU A 543 19.77 -3.40 21.92
CA LEU A 543 20.53 -2.57 22.87
C LEU A 543 19.96 -1.16 23.00
N VAL A 544 19.50 -0.54 21.91
CA VAL A 544 18.79 0.75 21.96
C VAL A 544 17.54 0.68 22.85
N HIS A 545 16.78 -0.42 22.82
CA HIS A 545 15.62 -0.54 23.71
C HIS A 545 16.03 -0.78 25.17
N LEU A 546 17.06 -1.59 25.43
CA LEU A 546 17.55 -1.88 26.78
C LEU A 546 18.22 -0.67 27.45
N CYS A 547 18.91 0.16 26.68
CA CYS A 547 19.68 1.31 27.17
C CYS A 547 18.88 2.60 27.29
N ALA A 548 17.61 2.64 26.86
CA ALA A 548 16.80 3.85 26.86
C ALA A 548 16.52 4.46 28.25
N GLU A 549 16.70 3.69 29.33
CA GLU A 549 16.52 4.10 30.73
C GLU A 549 17.82 3.94 31.54
N ASP A 550 18.98 4.04 30.87
CA ASP A 550 20.35 3.99 31.42
C ASP A 550 20.77 2.70 32.16
N GLN A 551 19.83 1.81 32.51
CA GLN A 551 20.07 0.61 33.32
C GLN A 551 21.14 -0.34 32.75
N HIS A 552 21.33 -0.34 31.42
CA HIS A 552 22.27 -1.23 30.74
C HIS A 552 23.45 -0.48 30.08
N LEU A 553 23.51 0.85 30.15
CA LEU A 553 24.57 1.63 29.48
C LEU A 553 25.96 1.31 30.05
N ALA A 554 26.07 1.21 31.38
CA ALA A 554 27.34 0.86 32.05
C ALA A 554 27.87 -0.52 31.64
N GLU A 555 26.97 -1.51 31.52
CA GLU A 555 27.34 -2.87 31.09
C GLU A 555 27.79 -2.86 29.62
N VAL A 556 27.06 -2.17 28.75
CA VAL A 556 27.36 -2.06 27.32
C VAL A 556 28.68 -1.33 27.07
N GLU A 557 28.96 -0.27 27.83
CA GLU A 557 30.22 0.49 27.77
C GLU A 557 31.42 -0.37 28.19
N GLY A 558 31.31 -1.07 29.32
CA GLY A 558 32.39 -1.94 29.83
C GLY A 558 32.72 -3.13 28.93
N LEU A 559 31.84 -3.48 27.99
CA LEU A 559 32.07 -4.52 26.98
C LEU A 559 32.82 -4.02 25.72
N GLY A 560 33.18 -2.74 25.66
CA GLY A 560 34.00 -2.20 24.56
C GLY A 560 33.25 -2.06 23.23
N VAL A 561 31.92 -1.86 23.27
CA VAL A 561 31.06 -1.82 22.06
C VAL A 561 31.34 -0.62 21.14
N MET A 562 31.98 0.43 21.65
CA MET A 562 32.14 1.73 20.96
C MET A 562 32.76 1.60 19.56
N GLY A 563 33.84 0.81 19.43
CA GLY A 563 34.49 0.59 18.14
C GLY A 563 33.57 -0.11 17.13
N HIS A 564 32.82 -1.11 17.59
CA HIS A 564 31.85 -1.82 16.74
C HIS A 564 30.68 -0.92 16.33
N LEU A 565 30.23 -0.01 17.18
CA LEU A 565 29.18 0.94 16.83
C LEU A 565 29.65 2.01 15.85
N VAL A 566 30.89 2.48 15.96
CA VAL A 566 31.47 3.40 14.96
C VAL A 566 31.55 2.73 13.60
N ASP A 567 32.03 1.49 13.54
CA ASP A 567 32.02 0.69 12.30
C ASP A 567 30.59 0.54 11.76
N LEU A 568 29.64 0.16 12.60
CA LEU A 568 28.24 0.01 12.20
C LEU A 568 27.61 1.34 11.73
N ALA A 569 27.97 2.47 12.33
CA ALA A 569 27.50 3.79 11.95
C ALA A 569 28.03 4.26 10.59
N GLN A 570 29.23 3.80 10.21
CA GLN A 570 29.87 4.15 8.93
C GLN A 570 29.48 3.17 7.81
N ASN A 571 29.54 1.88 8.11
CA ASN A 571 29.52 0.80 7.12
C ASN A 571 28.25 -0.09 7.19
N GLY A 572 27.34 0.20 8.13
CA GLY A 572 26.12 -0.59 8.35
C GLY A 572 25.01 -0.39 7.31
N THR A 573 23.91 -1.13 7.49
CA THR A 573 22.63 -0.84 6.82
C THR A 573 22.08 0.50 7.28
N GLU A 574 21.19 1.14 6.52
CA GLU A 574 20.58 2.41 6.94
C GLU A 574 19.88 2.32 8.31
N ARG A 575 19.26 1.17 8.61
CA ARG A 575 18.69 0.89 9.93
C ARG A 575 19.78 0.74 10.99
N GLY A 576 20.82 -0.04 10.70
CA GLY A 576 21.98 -0.24 11.57
C GLY A 576 22.69 1.07 11.91
N LYS A 577 22.94 1.93 10.92
CA LYS A 577 23.58 3.24 11.09
C LYS A 577 22.80 4.13 12.06
N ARG A 578 21.47 4.25 11.87
CA ARG A 578 20.61 5.05 12.75
C ARG A 578 20.63 4.55 14.20
N LYS A 579 20.55 3.23 14.39
CA LYS A 579 20.58 2.61 15.73
C LYS A 579 21.94 2.74 16.40
N ALA A 580 23.02 2.56 15.64
CA ALA A 580 24.38 2.75 16.13
C ALA A 580 24.64 4.20 16.54
N ALA A 581 24.25 5.18 15.71
CA ALA A 581 24.38 6.60 16.02
C ALA A 581 23.60 6.99 17.28
N GLN A 582 22.38 6.47 17.44
CA GLN A 582 21.57 6.70 18.64
C GLN A 582 22.25 6.14 19.89
N LEU A 583 22.75 4.91 19.84
CA LEU A 583 23.40 4.28 20.99
C LEU A 583 24.75 4.95 21.31
N LEU A 584 25.52 5.35 20.30
CA LEU A 584 26.74 6.15 20.47
C LEU A 584 26.45 7.47 21.17
N GLN A 585 25.38 8.17 20.79
CA GLN A 585 25.01 9.42 21.43
C GLN A 585 24.73 9.24 22.93
N TRP A 586 24.01 8.17 23.30
CA TRP A 586 23.73 7.88 24.71
C TRP A 586 24.98 7.46 25.48
N LEU A 587 25.82 6.60 24.89
CA LEU A 587 27.09 6.18 25.52
C LEU A 587 28.04 7.35 25.71
N SER A 588 28.17 8.26 24.73
CA SER A 588 29.01 9.46 24.87
C SER A 588 28.53 10.37 26.01
N ARG A 589 27.21 10.61 26.10
CA ARG A 589 26.63 11.40 27.21
C ARG A 589 26.86 10.72 28.56
N PHE A 590 26.70 9.41 28.63
CA PHE A 590 26.93 8.62 29.83
C PHE A 590 28.40 8.71 30.29
N VAL A 591 29.36 8.56 29.38
CA VAL A 591 30.80 8.69 29.67
C VAL A 591 31.17 10.12 30.11
N GLU A 592 30.58 11.14 29.49
CA GLU A 592 30.77 12.54 29.91
C GLU A 592 30.25 12.78 31.33
N GLN A 593 29.07 12.26 31.67
CA GLN A 593 28.50 12.35 33.01
C GLN A 593 29.35 11.62 34.05
N GLN A 594 29.89 10.44 33.73
CA GLN A 594 30.81 9.73 34.62
C GLN A 594 32.08 10.55 34.88
N LYS A 595 32.69 11.14 33.84
CA LYS A 595 33.87 12.00 34.00
C LYS A 595 33.59 13.23 34.85
N GLN A 596 32.42 13.85 34.68
CA GLN A 596 32.00 15.00 35.50
C GLN A 596 31.82 14.60 36.96
N ALA A 597 31.12 13.49 37.23
CA ALA A 597 30.91 12.97 38.58
C ALA A 597 32.24 12.58 39.26
N GLU A 598 33.17 11.98 38.53
CA GLU A 598 34.52 11.67 39.03
C GLU A 598 35.31 12.94 39.38
N ALA A 599 35.25 13.97 38.53
CA ALA A 599 35.91 15.25 38.78
C ALA A 599 35.32 15.98 40.00
N GLU A 600 33.99 16.00 40.14
CA GLU A 600 33.30 16.57 41.31
C GLU A 600 33.63 15.81 42.60
N ALA A 601 33.70 14.48 42.54
CA ALA A 601 34.09 13.64 43.67
C ALA A 601 35.55 13.89 44.08
N GLN A 602 36.48 14.00 43.13
CA GLN A 602 37.88 14.34 43.40
C GLN A 602 38.02 15.75 43.99
N GLN A 603 37.25 16.72 43.49
CA GLN A 603 37.21 18.08 44.03
C GLN A 603 36.65 18.12 45.45
N SER A 604 35.60 17.35 45.73
CA SER A 604 35.01 17.22 47.07
C SER A 604 35.96 16.52 48.06
N LEU A 605 36.65 15.47 47.63
CA LEU A 605 37.66 14.76 48.43
C LEU A 605 38.85 15.66 48.77
N SER A 606 39.35 16.45 47.81
CA SER A 606 40.45 17.38 48.05
C SER A 606 40.05 18.52 49.00
N GLN A 607 38.82 19.04 48.89
CA GLN A 607 38.28 20.02 49.85
C GLN A 607 38.12 19.42 51.25
N ALA A 608 37.61 18.18 51.36
CA ALA A 608 37.47 17.49 52.65
C ALA A 608 38.83 17.20 53.31
N GLN A 609 39.85 16.83 52.52
CA GLN A 609 41.22 16.62 53.03
C GLN A 609 41.87 17.92 53.51
N GLN A 610 41.59 19.06 52.86
CA GLN A 610 42.04 20.38 53.34
C GLN A 610 41.39 20.76 54.68
N MET A 611 40.14 20.37 54.92
CA MET A 611 39.43 20.65 56.19
C MET A 611 39.83 19.74 57.35
N VAL A 612 40.40 18.56 57.11
CA VAL A 612 40.79 17.58 58.15
C VAL A 612 42.28 17.69 58.54
N SER A 613 43.02 18.66 58.00
CA SER A 613 44.40 18.94 58.45
C SER A 613 44.38 19.37 59.92
N PRO A 614 44.99 18.64 60.87
CA PRO A 614 44.98 19.04 62.26
C PRO A 614 45.83 20.30 62.42
N SER A 615 45.24 21.32 63.03
CA SER A 615 45.95 22.45 63.61
C SER A 615 46.92 21.92 64.68
N VAL A 616 48.13 21.53 64.27
CA VAL A 616 49.27 21.33 65.15
C VAL A 616 50.38 22.23 64.65
N ALA A 617 50.27 23.52 64.98
CA ALA A 617 51.38 24.41 65.30
C ALA A 617 50.80 25.81 65.51
N ASN A 618 50.51 26.16 66.76
CA ASN A 618 50.98 27.39 67.41
C ASN A 618 50.24 27.60 68.74
N ALA A 619 50.74 26.93 69.77
CA ALA A 619 50.56 27.35 71.15
C ALA A 619 51.75 26.86 71.98
N VAL A 620 52.93 27.44 71.76
CA VAL A 620 53.92 27.65 72.84
C VAL A 620 54.69 28.93 72.52
N ASP A 621 54.33 29.99 73.22
CA ASP A 621 55.18 31.15 73.45
C ASP A 621 55.28 31.26 74.98
N SER A 622 56.43 30.87 75.55
CA SER A 622 56.97 31.21 76.89
C SER A 622 58.17 30.33 77.24
#